data_AF-V8NLZ1-F1
#
_entry.id   AF-V8NLZ1-F1
#
_cell.length_a   1.000
_cell.length_b   1.000
_cell.length_c   1.000
_cell.angle_alpha   90.00
_cell.angle_beta   90.00
_cell.angle_gamma   90.00
#
_symmetry.space_group_name_H-M   'P 1'
#
loop_
_entity.id
_entity.type
_entity.pdbx_description
1 polymer ?
#
loop_
_entity_poly.entity_id
_entity_poly.type
_entity_poly.pdbx_seq_one_letter_code
_entity_poly.pdbx_strand_id
1 'polypeptide(L)'
;WQPRWFLLAGGVLSYYDSREDAWKGCKGSIQMAVCEIQDNTRMDLMIPGEQCFYLKAKDTAERQKWLVALGTAKACLTDIRTLKEKGKQFSYGINLIKH
;
A
#
# COMPACT_ATOMS: atom_id res chain seq x y z
N TRP A 1 -6.38 15.71 4.17
CA TRP A 1 -7.34 14.58 4.26
C TRP A 1 -8.26 14.54 3.05
N GLN A 2 -7.88 13.80 2.00
CA GLN A 2 -8.73 13.54 0.84
C GLN A 2 -8.77 12.03 0.57
N PRO A 3 -9.93 11.44 0.21
CA PRO A 3 -9.97 10.05 -0.23
C PRO A 3 -9.17 9.93 -1.53
N ARG A 4 -8.24 8.98 -1.56
CA ARG A 4 -7.41 8.64 -2.71
C ARG A 4 -7.49 7.15 -2.92
N TRP A 5 -7.51 6.72 -4.17
CA TRP A 5 -7.51 5.30 -4.47
C TRP A 5 -6.08 4.76 -4.42
N PHE A 6 -5.84 3.79 -3.54
CA PHE A 6 -4.57 3.12 -3.38
C PHE A 6 -4.67 1.70 -3.91
N LEU A 7 -3.67 1.32 -4.72
CA LEU A 7 -3.52 0.01 -5.32
C LEU A 7 -2.19 -0.59 -4.88
N LEU A 8 -2.26 -1.62 -4.05
CA LEU A 8 -1.11 -2.44 -3.68
C LEU A 8 -1.00 -3.60 -4.67
N ALA A 9 0.09 -3.67 -5.44
CA ALA A 9 0.35 -4.75 -6.38
C ALA A 9 1.84 -5.10 -6.39
N GLY A 10 2.17 -6.38 -6.19
CA GLY A 10 3.55 -6.87 -6.33
C GLY A 10 4.57 -6.19 -5.42
N GLY A 11 4.18 -5.76 -4.22
CA GLY A 11 5.10 -5.03 -3.34
C GLY A 11 5.28 -3.56 -3.68
N VAL A 12 4.47 -3.01 -4.59
CA VAL A 12 4.43 -1.57 -4.88
C VAL A 12 3.03 -1.05 -4.61
N LEU A 13 2.96 -0.02 -3.76
CA LEU A 13 1.75 0.70 -3.44
C LEU A 13 1.62 1.94 -4.32
N SER A 14 0.80 1.86 -5.35
CA SER A 14 0.49 2.99 -6.24
C SER A 14 -0.74 3.73 -5.76
N TYR A 15 -0.81 5.05 -5.94
CA TYR A 15 -2.00 5.83 -5.62
C TYR A 15 -2.45 6.74 -6.77
N TYR A 16 -3.75 6.96 -6.81
CA TYR A 16 -4.47 7.65 -7.86
C TYR A 16 -5.46 8.63 -7.25
N ASP A 17 -5.95 9.56 -8.06
CA ASP A 17 -6.97 10.53 -7.62
C ASP A 17 -8.25 9.79 -7.21
N SER A 18 -8.78 9.01 -8.14
CA SER A 18 -9.90 8.09 -7.95
C SER A 18 -9.66 6.79 -8.71
N ARG A 19 -10.45 5.76 -8.41
CA ARG A 19 -10.40 4.46 -9.13
C ARG A 19 -10.64 4.66 -10.63
N GLU A 20 -11.55 5.56 -10.98
CA GLU A 20 -11.88 5.88 -12.36
C GLU A 20 -10.74 6.64 -13.05
N ASP A 21 -9.99 7.49 -12.34
CA ASP A 21 -8.83 8.19 -12.88
C ASP A 21 -7.56 7.33 -12.94
N ALA A 22 -7.65 6.03 -12.61
CA ALA A 22 -6.48 5.15 -12.70
C ALA A 22 -5.89 5.08 -14.11
N TRP A 23 -6.71 5.28 -15.15
CA TRP A 23 -6.25 5.36 -16.55
C TRP A 23 -5.49 6.66 -16.87
N LYS A 24 -5.70 7.75 -16.12
CA LYS A 24 -5.00 9.02 -16.34
C LYS A 24 -3.53 8.99 -15.93
N GLY A 25 -3.11 7.92 -15.23
CA GLY A 25 -1.75 7.73 -14.75
C GLY A 25 -1.66 7.80 -13.23
N CYS A 26 -0.66 7.11 -12.68
CA CYS A 26 -0.39 7.08 -11.24
C CYS A 26 0.12 8.44 -10.77
N LYS A 27 -0.37 8.90 -9.61
CA LYS A 27 0.12 10.13 -8.95
C LYS A 27 1.41 9.88 -8.18
N GLY A 28 1.66 8.64 -7.82
CA GLY A 28 2.91 8.18 -7.25
C GLY A 28 2.81 6.72 -6.83
N SER A 29 3.97 6.15 -6.53
CA SER A 29 4.11 4.75 -6.11
C SER A 29 5.15 4.63 -5.02
N ILE A 30 4.91 3.74 -4.06
CA ILE A 30 5.74 3.51 -2.90
C ILE A 30 6.20 2.06 -2.94
N GLN A 31 7.50 1.82 -2.87
CA GLN A 31 8.02 0.47 -2.78
C GLN A 31 7.91 -0.07 -1.35
N MET A 32 7.16 -1.14 -1.18
CA MET A 32 6.96 -1.77 0.13
C MET A 32 8.25 -2.35 0.72
N ALA A 33 9.22 -2.70 -0.13
CA ALA A 33 10.50 -3.26 0.26
C ALA A 33 11.30 -2.30 1.16
N VAL A 34 11.25 -1.00 0.83
CA VAL A 34 12.02 0.04 1.52
C VAL A 34 11.15 0.88 2.47
N CYS A 35 9.83 0.83 2.34
CA CYS A 35 8.95 1.55 3.25
C CYS A 35 8.82 0.83 4.60
N GLU A 36 8.70 1.61 5.66
CA GLU A 36 8.32 1.15 6.99
C GLU A 36 6.83 1.42 7.24
N ILE A 37 6.15 0.41 7.76
CA ILE A 37 4.74 0.47 8.10
C ILE A 37 4.67 0.57 9.62
N GLN A 38 4.16 1.69 10.15
CA GLN A 38 3.97 1.88 11.58
C GLN A 38 2.48 1.85 11.92
N ASP A 39 2.09 0.94 12.82
CA ASP A 39 0.72 0.81 13.30
C ASP A 39 0.56 1.52 14.64
N ASN A 40 0.28 2.83 14.60
CA ASN A 40 -0.04 3.60 15.79
C ASN A 40 -1.57 3.81 15.87
N THR A 41 -2.06 5.01 15.53
CA THR A 41 -3.50 5.32 15.45
C THR A 41 -4.04 5.24 14.02
N ARG A 42 -3.14 5.23 13.04
CA ARG A 42 -3.35 5.23 11.58
C ARG A 42 -2.20 4.45 10.94
N MET A 43 -2.34 4.06 9.67
CA MET A 43 -1.25 3.42 8.95
C MET A 43 -0.28 4.51 8.52
N ASP A 44 0.87 4.56 9.17
CA ASP A 44 1.96 5.43 8.78
C ASP A 44 2.89 4.66 7.85
N LEU A 45 3.04 5.12 6.61
CA LEU A 45 3.99 4.57 5.66
C LEU A 45 5.16 5.55 5.52
N MET A 46 6.28 5.24 6.14
CA MET A 46 7.48 6.06 6.10
C MET A 46 8.48 5.48 5.09
N ILE A 47 8.96 6.30 4.17
CA ILE A 47 10.02 5.90 3.23
C ILE A 47 11.29 6.63 3.67
N PRO A 48 12.33 5.91 4.10
CA PRO A 48 13.58 6.53 4.52
C PRO A 48 14.21 7.30 3.35
N GLY A 49 14.41 8.61 3.52
CA GLY A 49 15.02 9.49 2.53
C GLY A 49 14.08 10.06 1.46
N GLU A 50 12.77 9.74 1.49
CA GLU A 50 11.83 10.20 0.47
C GLU A 50 10.63 10.95 1.07
N GLN A 51 9.59 10.25 1.54
CA GLN A 51 8.40 10.87 2.13
C GLN A 51 7.68 9.95 3.13
N CYS A 52 6.94 10.58 4.04
CA CYS A 52 6.00 9.90 4.94
C CYS A 52 4.56 10.07 4.42
N PHE A 53 3.81 8.98 4.35
CA PHE A 53 2.40 8.95 3.93
C PHE A 53 1.52 8.50 5.09
N TYR A 54 0.60 9.38 5.47
CA TYR A 54 -0.38 9.12 6.51
C TYR A 54 -1.66 8.61 5.88
N LEU A 55 -1.96 7.32 6.06
CA LEU A 55 -3.13 6.67 5.51
C LEU A 55 -4.13 6.31 6.60
N LYS A 56 -5.38 6.71 6.39
CA LYS A 56 -6.50 6.34 7.25
C LYS A 56 -7.51 5.53 6.45
N ALA A 57 -7.80 4.32 6.94
CA ALA A 57 -8.90 3.52 6.43
C ALA A 57 -10.24 4.04 6.96
N LYS A 58 -11.32 3.69 6.25
CA LYS A 58 -12.69 4.04 6.65
C LYS A 58 -13.06 3.38 7.99
N ASP A 59 -12.71 2.11 8.16
CA ASP A 59 -13.08 1.27 9.29
C ASP A 59 -11.90 0.39 9.76
N THR A 60 -11.98 -0.13 10.98
CA THR A 60 -10.95 -1.00 11.56
C THR A 60 -10.73 -2.28 10.74
N ALA A 61 -11.79 -2.83 10.14
CA ALA A 61 -11.69 -4.03 9.30
C ALA A 61 -10.85 -3.79 8.03
N GLU A 62 -11.12 -2.69 7.33
CA GLU A 62 -10.32 -2.28 6.17
C GLU A 62 -8.89 -1.94 6.61
N ARG A 63 -8.72 -1.38 7.82
CA ARG A 63 -7.39 -1.13 8.37
C ARG A 63 -6.58 -2.41 8.51
N GLN A 64 -7.15 -3.40 9.16
CA GLN A 64 -6.49 -4.69 9.39
C GLN A 64 -6.13 -5.37 8.06
N LYS A 65 -7.04 -5.36 7.07
CA LYS A 65 -6.73 -5.90 5.74
C LYS A 65 -5.52 -5.21 5.10
N TRP A 66 -5.43 -3.89 5.20
CA TRP A 66 -4.28 -3.16 4.66
C TRP A 66 -2.98 -3.47 5.39
N LEU A 67 -2.99 -3.48 6.72
CA LEU A 67 -1.81 -3.83 7.50
C LEU A 67 -1.30 -5.23 7.11
N VAL A 68 -2.21 -6.20 6.98
CA VAL A 68 -1.89 -7.55 6.52
C VAL A 68 -1.35 -7.51 5.09
N ALA A 69 -2.03 -6.86 4.15
CA ALA A 69 -1.60 -6.83 2.75
C ALA A 69 -0.24 -6.14 2.57
N LEU A 70 -0.01 -5.02 3.25
CA LEU A 70 1.25 -4.27 3.27
C LEU A 70 2.38 -5.11 3.89
N GLY A 71 2.12 -5.71 5.05
CA GLY A 71 3.07 -6.56 5.75
C GLY A 71 3.42 -7.81 4.94
N THR A 72 2.43 -8.46 4.33
CA THR A 72 2.64 -9.59 3.42
C THR A 72 3.42 -9.17 2.19
N ALA A 73 3.05 -8.06 1.55
CA ALA A 73 3.76 -7.58 0.36
C ALA A 73 5.22 -7.26 0.67
N LYS A 74 5.49 -6.59 1.81
CA LYS A 74 6.85 -6.34 2.30
C LYS A 74 7.59 -7.64 2.60
N ALA A 75 6.98 -8.58 3.32
CA ALA A 75 7.59 -9.87 3.65
C ALA A 75 7.91 -10.70 2.40
N CYS A 76 7.00 -10.75 1.41
CA CYS A 76 7.24 -11.43 0.13
C CYS A 76 8.42 -10.83 -0.66
N LEU A 77 8.67 -9.53 -0.53
CA LEU A 77 9.83 -8.87 -1.15
C LEU A 77 11.14 -9.15 -0.43
N THR A 78 11.12 -9.38 0.89
CA THR A 78 12.31 -9.80 1.63
C THR A 78 12.60 -11.29 1.41
N ASP A 79 11.54 -12.08 1.19
CA ASP A 79 11.57 -13.52 0.98
C ASP A 79 11.67 -13.91 -0.52
N ILE A 80 12.50 -13.19 -1.29
CA ILE A 80 12.78 -13.51 -2.71
C ILE A 80 13.43 -14.91 -2.89
N ARG A 81 13.83 -15.59 -1.79
CA ARG A 81 14.32 -16.97 -1.84
C ARG A 81 13.23 -18.04 -1.90
N THR A 82 11.96 -17.77 -1.58
CA THR A 82 11.00 -18.87 -1.34
C THR A 82 9.69 -18.84 -2.14
N LEU A 83 9.49 -17.93 -3.10
CA LEU A 83 8.21 -17.86 -3.82
C LEU A 83 8.34 -17.85 -5.34
N LYS A 84 8.96 -18.90 -5.88
CA LYS A 84 8.87 -19.26 -7.30
C LYS A 84 7.53 -19.94 -7.67
N GLU A 85 6.60 -20.15 -6.73
CA GLU A 85 5.50 -21.12 -6.93
C GLU A 85 4.06 -20.69 -6.59
N LYS A 86 3.76 -19.41 -6.30
CA LYS A 86 2.34 -18.99 -6.21
C LYS A 86 2.08 -17.76 -7.06
N GLY A 87 1.75 -17.99 -8.32
CA GLY A 87 1.28 -17.02 -9.32
C GLY A 87 -0.06 -16.36 -8.99
N LYS A 88 -0.23 -15.86 -7.77
CA LYS A 88 -1.31 -14.92 -7.40
C LYS A 88 -0.66 -13.62 -7.01
N GLN A 89 -0.41 -12.77 -8.00
CA GLN A 89 -0.13 -11.37 -7.75
C GLN A 89 -1.42 -10.74 -7.22
N PHE A 90 -1.60 -10.76 -5.89
CA PHE A 90 -2.75 -10.14 -5.27
C PHE A 90 -2.65 -8.63 -5.44
N SER A 91 -3.56 -8.07 -6.24
CA SER A 91 -3.76 -6.63 -6.35
C SER A 91 -4.90 -6.21 -5.42
N TYR A 92 -4.62 -5.31 -4.48
CA TYR A 92 -5.60 -4.80 -3.53
C TYR A 92 -5.82 -3.31 -3.76
N GLY A 93 -7.03 -2.92 -4.17
CA GLY A 93 -7.37 -1.55 -4.52
C GLY A 93 -8.49 -0.97 -3.64
N ILE A 94 -8.22 0.03 -2.80
CA ILE A 94 -9.24 0.65 -1.92
C ILE A 94 -9.05 2.17 -1.84
N ASN A 95 -10.11 2.89 -1.47
CA ASN A 95 -10.00 4.31 -1.11
C ASN A 95 -9.48 4.48 0.33
N LEU A 96 -8.30 5.08 0.49
CA LEU A 96 -7.76 5.51 1.78
C LEU A 96 -7.74 7.03 1.84
N ILE A 97 -7.91 7.58 3.04
CA ILE A 97 -7.80 9.02 3.25
C ILE A 97 -6.31 9.34 3.46
N LYS A 98 -5.73 10.10 2.53
CA LYS A 98 -4.36 10.61 2.63
C LYS A 98 -4.38 11.99 3.29
N HIS A 99 -3.49 12.23 4.25
CA HIS A 99 -3.31 13.57 4.84
C HIS A 99 -2.71 14.53 3.81
#